data_AF-A0AAE2C3A7-F1
#
_entry.id   AF-A0AAE2C3A7-F1
#
_cell.length_a   1.000
_cell.length_b   1.000
_cell.length_c   1.000
_cell.angle_alpha   90.00
_cell.angle_beta   90.00
_cell.angle_gamma   90.00
#
_symmetry.space_group_name_H-M   'P 1'
#
loop_
_entity.id
_entity.type
_entity.pdbx_description
1 polymer ?
#
loop_
_entity_poly.entity_id
_entity_poly.type
_entity_poly.pdbx_seq_one_letter_code
_entity_poly.pdbx_strand_id
1 'polypeptide(L)'
;MANRSQTGWWESHISPKNSKWLQENLTDMDVKIKAMIMLIEVDEDSLARTAEMYYKKRPELMALLEGVYRGHRALAERYDQATSAIRYAHRTMMEAFPNQALLMFADDSPASDVSGLIRELLRCQYRYVYNNDEFTDESVEQSTHSNENNSVNDPKLSNQEGDSEEILRLKEALAKLETEKEAGLVQYRQSLDKLSQLEAEISKTREDFSVLSDRANKAENEAVISSAQEDAQKLNERANNGEIEAQSLKSEFDKLAVEKDAALNQYMQSLEIISNLENKLQLTEEDARGFKERAEKAESEVEILRQTISKSSGTPEENSQHSAANSCATVPNVQIFTMLATAALLSGVVTSSA
;
A
#
# COMPACT_ATOMS: atom_id res chain seq x y z
N MET A 1 -0.80 16.66 52.04
CA MET A 1 0.35 15.99 51.41
C MET A 1 0.14 14.48 51.43
N ALA A 2 -0.51 13.87 50.44
CA ALA A 2 -0.51 12.42 50.18
C ALA A 2 -1.40 12.11 48.95
N ASN A 3 -0.98 12.47 47.74
CA ASN A 3 -1.61 11.92 46.53
C ASN A 3 -0.67 11.81 45.31
N ARG A 4 0.64 12.03 45.51
CA ARG A 4 1.66 11.84 44.47
C ARG A 4 2.16 10.38 44.38
N SER A 5 1.84 9.55 45.38
CA SER A 5 2.44 8.22 45.52
C SER A 5 1.75 7.13 44.69
N GLN A 6 0.42 7.18 44.55
CA GLN A 6 -0.34 6.16 43.80
C GLN A 6 -0.31 6.38 42.29
N THR A 7 -0.40 7.63 41.83
CA THR A 7 -0.16 8.00 40.42
C THR A 7 1.29 7.71 40.02
N GLY A 8 2.25 7.95 40.92
CA GLY A 8 3.66 7.68 40.69
C GLY A 8 4.01 6.20 40.50
N TRP A 9 3.35 5.26 41.18
CA TRP A 9 3.63 3.83 41.02
C TRP A 9 3.13 3.30 39.67
N TRP A 10 1.93 3.68 39.23
CA TRP A 10 1.42 3.34 37.90
C TRP A 10 2.26 3.95 36.77
N GLU A 11 2.55 5.25 36.87
CA GLU A 11 3.41 5.97 35.92
C GLU A 11 4.84 5.40 35.90
N SER A 12 5.33 4.89 37.05
CA SER A 12 6.67 4.30 37.16
C SER A 12 6.76 2.82 36.78
N HIS A 13 5.67 2.05 36.77
CA HIS A 13 5.77 0.59 36.58
C HIS A 13 5.14 0.07 35.30
N ILE A 14 4.22 0.81 34.67
CA ILE A 14 3.48 0.34 33.49
C ILE A 14 3.58 1.31 32.29
N SER A 15 4.17 2.50 32.47
CA SER A 15 4.43 3.43 31.36
C SER A 15 5.52 2.90 30.42
N PRO A 16 5.39 3.10 29.09
CA PRO A 16 6.44 2.80 28.11
C PRO A 16 7.77 3.48 28.44
N LYS A 17 7.73 4.59 29.18
CA LYS A 17 8.91 5.40 29.56
C LYS A 17 9.73 4.76 30.68
N ASN A 18 9.19 3.78 31.40
CA ASN A 18 9.83 3.22 32.60
C ASN A 18 9.87 1.68 32.64
N SER A 19 9.08 0.99 31.80
CA SER A 19 9.12 -0.47 31.67
C SER A 19 9.96 -0.89 30.47
N LYS A 20 11.19 -1.32 30.75
CA LYS A 20 12.14 -1.83 29.73
C LYS A 20 11.53 -2.97 28.89
N TRP A 21 10.77 -3.86 29.52
CA TRP A 21 10.11 -4.97 28.84
C TRP A 21 8.98 -4.50 27.89
N LEU A 22 8.17 -3.52 28.33
CA LEU A 22 7.09 -2.96 27.49
C LEU A 22 7.67 -2.23 26.29
N GLN A 23 8.73 -1.44 26.52
CA GLN A 23 9.43 -0.74 25.45
C GLN A 23 10.05 -1.71 24.45
N GLU A 24 10.78 -2.73 24.92
CA GLU A 24 11.38 -3.76 24.06
C GLU A 24 10.33 -4.51 23.23
N ASN A 25 9.20 -4.90 23.84
CA ASN A 25 8.12 -5.61 23.16
C ASN A 25 7.42 -4.72 22.11
N LEU A 26 7.15 -3.45 22.43
CA LEU A 26 6.59 -2.50 21.47
C LEU A 26 7.55 -2.23 20.30
N THR A 27 8.85 -2.08 20.57
CA THR A 27 9.86 -1.90 19.52
C THR A 27 10.04 -3.15 18.65
N ASP A 28 10.01 -4.35 19.24
CA ASP A 28 10.10 -5.62 18.50
C ASP A 28 8.87 -5.83 17.59
N MET A 29 7.66 -5.51 18.08
CA MET A 29 6.46 -5.53 17.26
C MET A 29 6.51 -4.49 16.13
N ASP A 30 6.97 -3.26 16.41
CA ASP A 30 7.11 -2.20 15.40
C ASP A 30 8.11 -2.58 14.29
N VAL A 31 9.25 -3.18 14.65
CA VAL A 31 10.22 -3.70 13.67
C VAL A 31 9.59 -4.80 12.81
N LYS A 32 8.82 -5.72 13.40
CA LYS A 32 8.16 -6.80 12.65
C LYS A 32 7.05 -6.29 11.73
N ILE A 33 6.26 -5.31 12.17
CA ILE A 33 5.22 -4.66 11.36
C ILE A 33 5.85 -3.92 10.17
N LYS A 34 6.94 -3.19 10.38
CA LYS A 34 7.69 -2.52 9.31
C LYS A 34 8.29 -3.51 8.31
N ALA A 35 8.85 -4.63 8.78
CA ALA A 35 9.33 -5.70 7.91
C ALA A 35 8.20 -6.33 7.08
N MET A 36 7.01 -6.51 7.68
CA MET A 36 5.82 -6.97 6.98
C MET A 36 5.36 -5.97 5.90
N ILE A 37 5.36 -4.67 6.19
CA ILE A 37 5.05 -3.62 5.19
C ILE A 37 6.03 -3.69 4.02
N MET A 38 7.34 -3.81 4.27
CA MET A 38 8.35 -3.95 3.21
C MET A 38 8.23 -5.25 2.39
N LEU A 39 7.64 -6.32 2.94
CA LEU A 39 7.37 -7.54 2.17
C LEU A 39 6.15 -7.38 1.26
N ILE A 40 5.25 -6.44 1.57
CA ILE A 40 3.99 -6.17 0.85
C ILE A 40 4.16 -5.02 -0.16
N GLU A 41 4.95 -4.00 0.16
CA GLU A 41 5.37 -2.96 -0.79
C GLU A 41 6.33 -3.58 -1.81
N VAL A 42 5.75 -4.05 -2.93
CA VAL A 42 6.48 -4.62 -4.07
C VAL A 42 6.68 -3.49 -5.09
N ASP A 43 7.92 -3.29 -5.54
CA ASP A 43 8.29 -2.40 -6.65
C ASP A 43 7.32 -2.59 -7.84
N GLU A 44 6.90 -1.49 -8.48
CA GLU A 44 5.83 -1.37 -9.47
C GLU A 44 5.96 -2.25 -10.75
N ASP A 45 6.99 -3.10 -10.87
CA ASP A 45 7.31 -3.86 -12.07
C ASP A 45 6.62 -5.23 -12.16
N SER A 46 5.59 -5.28 -13.01
CA SER A 46 4.97 -6.46 -13.62
C SER A 46 4.31 -7.47 -12.66
N LEU A 47 2.98 -7.44 -12.70
CA LEU A 47 2.00 -8.26 -11.95
C LEU A 47 2.32 -9.77 -11.91
N ALA A 48 3.02 -10.32 -12.90
CA ALA A 48 3.44 -11.72 -12.96
C ALA A 48 4.59 -12.07 -11.98
N ARG A 49 5.56 -11.17 -11.78
CA ARG A 49 6.62 -11.35 -10.76
C ARG A 49 6.07 -11.14 -9.36
N THR A 50 5.10 -10.23 -9.20
CA THR A 50 4.36 -9.98 -7.96
C THR A 50 3.67 -11.26 -7.47
N ALA A 51 2.94 -11.97 -8.32
CA ALA A 51 2.27 -13.21 -7.95
C ALA A 51 3.27 -14.33 -7.57
N GLU A 52 4.38 -14.48 -8.29
CA GLU A 52 5.40 -15.51 -8.02
C GLU A 52 6.19 -15.24 -6.72
N MET A 53 6.54 -13.96 -6.45
CA MET A 53 7.18 -13.54 -5.21
C MET A 53 6.24 -13.62 -4.00
N TYR A 54 4.94 -13.34 -4.17
CA TYR A 54 3.98 -13.37 -3.07
C TYR A 54 3.87 -14.76 -2.43
N TYR A 55 3.83 -15.83 -3.25
CA TYR A 55 3.82 -17.20 -2.74
C TYR A 55 5.16 -17.61 -2.10
N LYS A 56 6.29 -17.06 -2.55
CA LYS A 56 7.63 -17.29 -1.95
C LYS A 56 7.83 -16.53 -0.63
N LYS A 57 7.32 -15.31 -0.50
CA LYS A 57 7.39 -14.46 0.71
C LYS A 57 6.31 -14.77 1.76
N ARG A 58 5.28 -15.55 1.38
CA ARG A 58 4.17 -15.95 2.25
C ARG A 58 4.59 -16.57 3.60
N PRO A 59 5.53 -17.53 3.69
CA PRO A 59 5.96 -18.08 4.97
C PRO A 59 6.67 -17.07 5.87
N GLU A 60 7.47 -16.15 5.30
CA GLU A 60 8.15 -15.09 6.05
C GLU A 60 7.14 -14.06 6.59
N LEU A 61 6.17 -13.67 5.76
CA LEU A 61 5.08 -12.80 6.15
C LEU A 61 4.24 -13.42 7.28
N MET A 62 3.88 -14.70 7.15
CA MET A 62 3.15 -15.43 8.19
C MET A 62 3.95 -15.53 9.50
N ALA A 63 5.25 -15.78 9.43
CA ALA A 63 6.11 -15.84 10.61
C ALA A 63 6.19 -14.50 11.36
N LEU A 64 6.28 -13.38 10.64
CA LEU A 64 6.25 -12.03 11.24
C LEU A 64 4.89 -11.74 11.89
N LEU A 65 3.80 -12.10 11.22
CA LEU A 65 2.42 -11.88 11.69
C LEU A 65 2.12 -12.70 12.95
N GLU A 66 2.56 -13.96 13.00
CA GLU A 66 2.52 -14.78 14.21
C GLU A 66 3.37 -14.20 15.34
N GLY A 67 4.52 -13.62 15.01
CA GLY A 67 5.40 -12.94 15.97
C GLY A 67 4.74 -11.72 16.63
N VAL A 68 4.04 -10.90 15.86
CA VAL A 68 3.26 -9.75 16.36
C VAL A 68 2.09 -10.23 17.21
N TYR A 69 1.35 -11.24 16.76
CA TYR A 69 0.21 -11.80 17.52
C TYR A 69 0.65 -12.38 18.88
N ARG A 70 1.77 -13.13 18.91
CA ARG A 70 2.35 -13.64 20.16
C ARG A 70 2.79 -12.51 21.10
N GLY A 71 3.42 -11.46 20.58
CA GLY A 71 3.83 -10.28 21.35
C GLY A 71 2.64 -9.54 21.97
N HIS A 72 1.59 -9.29 21.17
CA HIS A 72 0.36 -8.66 21.64
C HIS A 72 -0.35 -9.51 22.70
N ARG A 73 -0.45 -10.82 22.50
CA ARG A 73 -1.05 -11.73 23.48
C ARG A 73 -0.30 -11.72 24.81
N ALA A 74 1.03 -11.81 24.77
CA ALA A 74 1.86 -11.75 25.98
C ALA A 74 1.72 -10.40 26.72
N LEU A 75 1.55 -9.31 25.96
CA LEU A 75 1.28 -7.99 26.51
C LEU A 75 -0.07 -7.94 27.23
N ALA A 76 -1.13 -8.41 26.59
CA ALA A 76 -2.47 -8.48 27.16
C ALA A 76 -2.50 -9.32 28.45
N GLU A 77 -1.88 -10.51 28.44
CA GLU A 77 -1.81 -11.39 29.61
C GLU A 77 -1.11 -10.73 30.80
N ARG A 78 -0.04 -9.96 30.57
CA ARG A 78 0.64 -9.21 31.65
C ARG A 78 -0.17 -8.02 32.16
N TYR A 79 -0.92 -7.34 31.30
CA TYR A 79 -1.84 -6.29 31.72
C TYR A 79 -2.95 -6.84 32.61
N ASP A 80 -3.50 -8.01 32.27
CA ASP A 80 -4.50 -8.68 33.10
C ASP A 80 -3.93 -9.12 34.46
N GLN A 81 -2.70 -9.64 34.48
CA GLN A 81 -1.99 -10.00 35.72
C GLN A 81 -1.73 -8.77 36.61
N ALA A 82 -1.27 -7.65 36.04
CA ALA A 82 -1.06 -6.42 36.79
C ALA A 82 -2.38 -5.88 37.37
N THR A 83 -3.44 -5.86 36.55
CA THR A 83 -4.75 -5.35 36.97
C THR A 83 -5.41 -6.27 38.02
N SER A 84 -5.24 -7.59 37.91
CA SER A 84 -5.72 -8.54 38.92
C SER A 84 -4.94 -8.41 40.24
N ALA A 85 -3.62 -8.25 40.22
CA ALA A 85 -2.82 -8.02 41.43
C ALA A 85 -3.24 -6.73 42.16
N ILE A 86 -3.58 -5.68 41.41
CA ILE A 86 -4.03 -4.40 41.98
C ILE A 86 -5.42 -4.53 42.58
N ARG A 87 -6.35 -5.22 41.89
CA ARG A 87 -7.66 -5.56 42.45
C ARG A 87 -7.54 -6.39 43.73
N TYR A 88 -6.60 -7.36 43.75
CA TYR A 88 -6.33 -8.19 44.93
C TYR A 88 -5.80 -7.37 46.10
N ALA A 89 -4.83 -6.47 45.87
CA ALA A 89 -4.31 -5.58 46.90
C ALA A 89 -5.39 -4.63 47.44
N HIS A 90 -6.24 -4.10 46.57
CA HIS A 90 -7.36 -3.25 46.96
C HIS A 90 -8.38 -4.00 47.81
N ARG A 91 -8.73 -5.24 47.44
CA ARG A 91 -9.60 -6.11 48.23
C ARG A 91 -9.02 -6.43 49.60
N THR A 92 -7.75 -6.80 49.65
CA THR A 92 -7.03 -7.12 50.89
C THR A 92 -6.99 -5.90 51.84
N MET A 93 -6.80 -4.69 51.28
CA MET A 93 -6.81 -3.45 52.06
C MET A 93 -8.21 -3.14 52.63
N MET A 94 -9.26 -3.35 51.84
CA MET A 94 -10.65 -3.18 52.32
C MET A 94 -11.01 -4.18 53.42
N GLU A 95 -10.54 -5.43 53.33
CA GLU A 95 -10.76 -6.47 54.35
C GLU A 95 -9.96 -6.19 55.64
N ALA A 96 -8.74 -5.66 55.52
CA ALA A 96 -7.88 -5.35 56.67
C ALA A 96 -8.29 -4.07 57.44
N PHE A 97 -8.96 -3.11 56.77
CA PHE A 97 -9.40 -1.85 57.38
C PHE A 97 -10.86 -1.49 56.97
N PRO A 98 -11.87 -2.21 57.48
CA PRO A 98 -13.27 -2.07 57.03
C PRO A 98 -13.85 -0.65 57.24
N ASN A 99 -13.38 0.03 58.29
CA ASN A 99 -13.95 1.31 58.74
C ASN A 99 -13.30 2.53 58.05
N GLN A 100 -12.20 2.31 57.30
CA GLN A 100 -11.51 3.35 56.53
C GLN A 100 -11.89 3.34 55.05
N ALA A 101 -12.60 2.30 54.58
CA ALA A 101 -12.85 2.05 53.17
C ALA A 101 -13.80 3.08 52.52
N LEU A 102 -14.70 3.71 53.28
CA LEU A 102 -15.63 4.72 52.75
C LEU A 102 -15.05 6.14 52.69
N LEU A 103 -13.96 6.41 53.44
CA LEU A 103 -13.42 7.76 53.61
C LEU A 103 -12.18 8.08 52.79
N MET A 104 -11.59 7.10 52.09
CA MET A 104 -10.38 7.36 51.28
C MET A 104 -10.68 7.94 49.89
N PHE A 105 -11.95 7.99 49.47
CA PHE A 105 -12.37 8.52 48.17
C PHE A 105 -13.64 9.38 48.22
N ALA A 106 -14.19 9.64 49.40
CA ALA A 106 -15.27 10.59 49.61
C ALA A 106 -14.66 11.93 50.04
N ASP A 107 -14.11 12.66 49.06
CA ASP A 107 -13.88 14.10 49.19
C ASP A 107 -14.29 14.75 47.87
N ASP A 108 -15.07 15.81 47.99
CA ASP A 108 -15.97 16.36 46.99
C ASP A 108 -15.23 16.95 45.77
N SER A 109 -15.35 16.31 44.61
CA SER A 109 -14.97 16.93 43.32
C SER A 109 -15.79 16.39 42.14
N PRO A 110 -16.44 17.25 41.33
CA PRO A 110 -17.22 16.82 40.18
C PRO A 110 -16.34 16.74 38.91
N ALA A 111 -16.29 15.54 38.30
CA ALA A 111 -15.77 15.19 36.95
C ALA A 111 -14.24 15.34 36.73
N SER A 112 -13.49 14.45 36.08
CA SER A 112 -13.74 13.66 34.85
C SER A 112 -12.80 12.43 34.82
N ASP A 113 -13.27 11.34 34.21
CA ASP A 113 -12.62 10.05 33.85
C ASP A 113 -12.15 9.10 34.96
N VAL A 114 -11.48 9.58 36.03
CA VAL A 114 -10.99 8.68 37.08
C VAL A 114 -12.14 8.17 37.96
N SER A 115 -13.14 9.01 38.21
CA SER A 115 -14.38 8.62 38.91
C SER A 115 -15.19 7.58 38.10
N GLY A 116 -15.12 7.62 36.77
CA GLY A 116 -15.75 6.63 35.89
C GLY A 116 -15.07 5.27 35.97
N LEU A 117 -13.74 5.24 35.95
CA LEU A 117 -12.96 4.00 36.06
C LEU A 117 -13.09 3.38 37.46
N ILE A 118 -13.11 4.21 38.50
CA ILE A 118 -13.35 3.77 39.89
C ILE A 118 -14.80 3.27 40.05
N ARG A 119 -15.79 3.96 39.48
CA ARG A 119 -17.19 3.53 39.46
C ARG A 119 -17.36 2.22 38.69
N GLU A 120 -16.65 2.02 37.59
CA GLU A 120 -16.69 0.78 36.80
C GLU A 120 -15.91 -0.37 37.48
N LEU A 121 -14.84 -0.07 38.22
CA LEU A 121 -14.14 -1.02 39.09
C LEU A 121 -15.03 -1.48 40.26
N LEU A 122 -15.76 -0.55 40.89
CA LEU A 122 -16.78 -0.87 41.90
C LEU A 122 -17.98 -1.64 41.30
N ARG A 123 -18.39 -1.31 40.06
CA ARG A 123 -19.46 -2.02 39.34
C ARG A 123 -19.07 -3.47 39.00
N CYS A 124 -17.81 -3.69 38.65
CA CYS A 124 -17.24 -5.03 38.45
C CYS A 124 -17.14 -5.82 39.77
N GLN A 125 -16.87 -5.15 40.89
CA GLN A 125 -16.88 -5.76 42.24
C GLN A 125 -18.26 -6.34 42.58
N TYR A 126 -19.35 -5.63 42.25
CA TYR A 126 -20.72 -6.08 42.55
C TYR A 126 -21.27 -7.15 41.59
N ARG A 127 -20.84 -7.16 40.32
CA ARG A 127 -21.33 -8.12 39.31
C ARG A 127 -20.77 -9.54 39.48
N TYR A 128 -19.60 -9.71 40.10
CA TYR A 128 -19.02 -11.05 40.35
C TYR A 128 -19.46 -11.68 41.68
N VAL A 129 -20.04 -10.89 42.60
CA VAL A 129 -20.44 -11.35 43.94
C VAL A 129 -21.91 -11.82 43.98
N TYR A 130 -22.80 -11.24 43.17
CA TYR A 130 -24.24 -11.61 43.14
C TYR A 130 -24.57 -12.77 42.18
N ASN A 131 -23.82 -13.87 42.24
CA ASN A 131 -24.25 -15.15 41.67
C ASN A 131 -24.01 -16.35 42.60
N ASN A 132 -23.71 -16.11 43.88
CA ASN A 132 -23.76 -17.16 44.90
C ASN A 132 -24.42 -16.61 46.17
N ASP A 133 -25.57 -17.20 46.49
CA ASP A 133 -26.19 -17.41 47.82
C ASP A 133 -26.49 -16.16 48.68
N GLU A 134 -27.77 -15.83 48.89
CA GLU A 134 -28.67 -16.37 49.92
C GLU A 134 -28.75 -15.41 51.14
N PHE A 135 -29.91 -14.75 51.23
CA PHE A 135 -30.65 -14.30 52.42
C PHE A 135 -29.88 -13.98 53.74
N THR A 136 -29.96 -12.73 54.20
CA THR A 136 -30.67 -12.36 55.45
C THR A 136 -30.70 -10.84 55.61
N ASP A 137 -31.90 -10.34 55.86
CA ASP A 137 -32.26 -8.97 56.19
C ASP A 137 -32.13 -8.79 57.70
N GLU A 138 -31.32 -7.83 58.14
CA GLU A 138 -31.47 -7.26 59.47
C GLU A 138 -30.95 -5.82 59.49
N SER A 139 -31.90 -4.90 59.40
CA SER A 139 -31.72 -3.47 59.57
C SER A 139 -31.83 -3.13 61.06
N VAL A 140 -30.73 -2.71 61.68
CA VAL A 140 -30.73 -2.16 63.04
C VAL A 140 -30.65 -0.64 62.94
N GLU A 141 -31.81 -0.01 62.94
CA GLU A 141 -31.97 1.38 63.37
C GLU A 141 -31.82 1.45 64.89
N GLN A 142 -30.98 2.37 65.39
CA GLN A 142 -31.04 2.76 66.80
C GLN A 142 -31.09 4.27 66.93
N SER A 143 -32.32 4.74 67.11
CA SER A 143 -32.68 5.98 67.77
C SER A 143 -32.62 5.77 69.29
N THR A 144 -32.10 6.75 70.04
CA THR A 144 -32.57 7.13 71.39
C THR A 144 -32.02 8.52 71.71
N HIS A 145 -32.85 9.56 71.75
CA HIS A 145 -33.70 10.03 72.86
C HIS A 145 -32.95 10.86 73.93
N SER A 146 -33.24 12.15 73.88
CA SER A 146 -33.04 13.14 74.95
C SER A 146 -33.78 12.74 76.23
N ASN A 147 -33.19 13.05 77.39
CA ASN A 147 -33.96 13.10 78.64
C ASN A 147 -33.45 14.22 79.55
N GLU A 148 -34.39 15.02 80.04
CA GLU A 148 -34.21 16.22 80.86
C GLU A 148 -34.71 15.97 82.29
N ASN A 149 -33.97 16.51 83.28
CA ASN A 149 -34.39 17.02 84.60
C ASN A 149 -34.84 15.98 85.67
N ASN A 150 -34.64 16.11 86.99
CA ASN A 150 -34.15 17.17 87.89
C ASN A 150 -33.93 16.57 89.31
N SER A 151 -33.13 17.25 90.15
CA SER A 151 -33.45 17.60 91.56
C SER A 151 -32.29 17.47 92.57
N VAL A 152 -31.70 18.63 92.86
CA VAL A 152 -31.38 19.22 94.18
C VAL A 152 -30.69 18.34 95.23
N ASN A 153 -29.48 18.74 95.61
CA ASN A 153 -29.08 19.01 97.00
C ASN A 153 -27.73 19.75 97.03
N ASP A 154 -27.75 21.05 97.32
CA ASP A 154 -26.58 21.80 97.80
C ASP A 154 -26.46 21.66 99.32
N PRO A 155 -25.22 21.65 99.85
CA PRO A 155 -24.90 22.63 100.88
C PRO A 155 -23.61 23.39 100.57
N LYS A 156 -23.75 24.73 100.53
CA LYS A 156 -22.76 25.82 100.65
C LYS A 156 -21.36 25.42 101.16
N LEU A 157 -20.30 25.95 100.52
CA LEU A 157 -19.44 27.01 101.09
C LEU A 157 -18.26 27.41 100.17
N SER A 158 -18.12 28.73 100.01
CA SER A 158 -16.92 29.53 99.72
C SER A 158 -16.60 29.94 98.27
N ASN A 159 -16.45 31.26 98.13
CA ASN A 159 -15.75 32.06 97.10
C ASN A 159 -16.59 32.61 95.93
N GLN A 160 -17.35 33.69 96.19
CA GLN A 160 -18.17 34.43 95.21
C GLN A 160 -17.41 35.48 94.36
N GLU A 161 -16.07 35.57 94.46
CA GLU A 161 -15.28 36.55 93.69
C GLU A 161 -14.53 35.95 92.49
N GLY A 162 -14.29 34.63 92.48
CA GLY A 162 -13.64 33.93 91.35
C GLY A 162 -14.56 33.67 90.16
N ASP A 163 -15.84 33.37 90.41
CA ASP A 163 -16.83 33.02 89.38
C ASP A 163 -17.09 34.19 88.41
N SER A 164 -17.05 35.44 88.90
CA SER A 164 -17.29 36.63 88.06
C SER A 164 -16.15 36.87 87.06
N GLU A 165 -14.90 36.67 87.49
CA GLU A 165 -13.73 36.80 86.62
C GLU A 165 -13.62 35.66 85.60
N GLU A 166 -13.99 34.42 85.98
CA GLU A 166 -14.03 33.28 85.07
C GLU A 166 -15.14 33.43 84.01
N ILE A 167 -16.32 33.91 84.40
CA ILE A 167 -17.41 34.23 83.48
C ILE A 167 -17.01 35.33 82.48
N LEU A 168 -16.27 36.36 82.93
CA LEU A 168 -15.77 37.41 82.03
C LEU A 168 -14.75 36.86 81.02
N ARG A 169 -13.82 36.00 81.45
CA ARG A 169 -12.84 35.35 80.55
C ARG A 169 -13.51 34.47 79.51
N LEU A 170 -14.53 33.70 79.89
CA LEU A 170 -15.28 32.86 78.94
C LEU A 170 -16.08 33.69 77.93
N LYS A 171 -16.66 34.82 78.35
CA LYS A 171 -17.33 35.75 77.42
C LYS A 171 -16.35 36.36 76.41
N GLU A 172 -15.16 36.75 76.86
CA GLU A 172 -14.12 37.28 75.97
C GLU A 172 -13.63 36.21 74.98
N ALA A 173 -13.44 34.97 75.45
CA ALA A 173 -13.05 33.85 74.59
C ALA A 173 -14.12 33.51 73.54
N LEU A 174 -15.41 33.53 73.92
CA LEU A 174 -16.52 33.34 72.98
C LEU A 174 -16.58 34.45 71.92
N ALA A 175 -16.41 35.71 72.32
CA ALA A 175 -16.37 36.83 71.38
C ALA A 175 -15.21 36.70 70.38
N LYS A 176 -14.02 36.30 70.83
CA LYS A 176 -12.88 36.02 69.93
C LYS A 176 -13.20 34.87 68.98
N LEU A 177 -13.71 33.76 69.49
CA LEU A 177 -14.06 32.59 68.69
C LEU A 177 -15.15 32.91 67.65
N GLU A 178 -16.10 33.77 67.98
CA GLU A 178 -17.15 34.21 67.06
C GLU A 178 -16.56 35.09 65.93
N THR A 179 -15.66 36.02 66.24
CA THR A 179 -14.95 36.80 65.21
C THR A 179 -14.03 35.96 64.32
N GLU A 180 -13.35 34.96 64.89
CA GLU A 180 -12.52 34.02 64.13
C GLU A 180 -13.37 33.13 63.20
N LYS A 181 -14.52 32.65 63.68
CA LYS A 181 -15.51 31.92 62.87
C LYS A 181 -16.02 32.78 61.72
N GLU A 182 -16.39 34.03 61.97
CA GLU A 182 -16.86 34.96 60.93
C GLU A 182 -15.76 35.25 59.88
N ALA A 183 -14.52 35.46 60.32
CA ALA A 183 -13.37 35.62 59.43
C ALA A 183 -13.15 34.36 58.56
N GLY A 184 -13.26 33.16 59.15
CA GLY A 184 -13.19 31.89 58.43
C GLY A 184 -14.29 31.72 57.38
N LEU A 185 -15.53 32.10 57.70
CA LEU A 185 -16.65 32.07 56.74
C LEU A 185 -16.43 33.00 55.54
N VAL A 186 -15.86 34.19 55.75
CA VAL A 186 -15.52 35.12 54.67
C VAL A 186 -14.45 34.54 53.76
N GLN A 187 -13.40 33.92 54.32
CA GLN A 187 -12.35 33.26 53.54
C GLN A 187 -12.90 32.06 52.74
N TYR A 188 -13.76 31.24 53.37
CA TYR A 188 -14.40 30.11 52.70
C TYR A 188 -15.23 30.58 51.50
N ARG A 189 -16.04 31.64 51.68
CA ARG A 189 -16.82 32.23 50.59
C ARG A 189 -15.94 32.76 49.47
N GLN A 190 -14.83 33.43 49.80
CA GLN A 190 -13.87 33.90 48.80
C GLN A 190 -13.21 32.74 48.03
N SER A 191 -12.93 31.61 48.69
CA SER A 191 -12.40 30.42 48.02
C SER A 191 -13.43 29.78 47.08
N LEU A 192 -14.71 29.79 47.46
CA LEU A 192 -15.81 29.32 46.62
C LEU A 192 -15.95 30.15 45.35
N ASP A 193 -15.87 31.48 45.45
CA ASP A 193 -15.93 32.38 44.30
C ASP A 193 -14.75 32.13 43.33
N LYS A 194 -13.54 31.91 43.86
CA LYS A 194 -12.36 31.56 43.05
C LYS A 194 -12.50 30.21 42.36
N LEU A 195 -13.04 29.20 43.06
CA LEU A 195 -13.32 27.89 42.48
C LEU A 195 -14.31 28.01 41.32
N SER A 196 -15.40 28.77 41.51
CA SER A 196 -16.38 29.01 40.46
C SER A 196 -15.77 29.70 39.23
N GLN A 197 -14.87 30.66 39.42
CA GLN A 197 -14.14 31.30 38.31
C GLN A 197 -13.26 30.32 37.55
N LEU A 198 -12.49 29.49 38.26
CA LEU A 198 -11.62 28.49 37.65
C LEU A 198 -12.42 27.42 36.90
N GLU A 199 -13.54 26.97 37.44
CA GLU A 199 -14.44 26.01 36.76
C GLU A 199 -14.99 26.59 35.45
N ALA A 200 -15.35 27.87 35.43
CA ALA A 200 -15.80 28.56 34.22
C ALA A 200 -14.67 28.68 33.18
N GLU A 201 -13.45 29.00 33.59
CA GLU A 201 -12.28 29.05 32.70
C GLU A 201 -11.92 27.68 32.13
N ILE A 202 -11.96 26.61 32.96
CA ILE A 202 -11.74 25.24 32.51
C ILE A 202 -12.82 24.82 31.50
N SER A 203 -14.08 25.17 31.76
CA SER A 203 -15.19 24.86 30.85
C SER A 203 -14.99 25.54 29.49
N LYS A 204 -14.64 26.84 29.51
CA LYS A 204 -14.37 27.61 28.30
C LYS A 204 -13.19 27.05 27.50
N THR A 205 -12.07 26.80 28.16
CA THR A 205 -10.86 26.28 27.49
C THR A 205 -11.06 24.87 26.93
N ARG A 206 -11.88 24.04 27.60
CA ARG A 206 -12.29 22.73 27.09
C ARG A 206 -13.13 22.85 25.82
N GLU A 207 -14.07 23.78 25.78
CA GLU A 207 -14.89 24.06 24.60
C GLU A 207 -14.02 24.57 23.43
N ASP A 208 -13.13 25.53 23.70
CA ASP A 208 -12.19 26.06 22.70
C ASP A 208 -11.30 24.95 22.12
N PHE A 209 -10.77 24.05 22.97
CA PHE A 209 -9.97 22.90 22.52
C PHE A 209 -10.78 21.94 21.65
N SER A 210 -12.03 21.65 22.03
CA SER A 210 -12.94 20.80 21.24
C SER A 210 -13.13 21.37 19.83
N VAL A 211 -13.43 22.66 19.72
CA VAL A 211 -13.64 23.34 18.43
C VAL A 211 -12.36 23.33 17.58
N LEU A 212 -11.20 23.58 18.19
CA LEU A 212 -9.92 23.53 17.49
C LEU A 212 -9.59 22.12 16.99
N SER A 213 -9.87 21.09 17.78
CA SER A 213 -9.69 19.69 17.39
C SER A 213 -10.57 19.33 16.19
N ASP A 214 -11.85 19.71 16.22
CA ASP A 214 -12.78 19.46 15.11
C ASP A 214 -12.35 20.20 13.84
N ARG A 215 -11.86 21.43 13.98
CA ARG A 215 -11.34 22.22 12.86
C ARG A 215 -10.06 21.61 12.28
N ALA A 216 -9.15 21.12 13.12
CA ALA A 216 -7.93 20.46 12.68
C ALA A 216 -8.25 19.18 11.91
N ASN A 217 -9.12 18.32 12.46
CA ASN A 217 -9.57 17.09 11.80
C ASN A 217 -10.26 17.40 10.46
N LYS A 218 -11.09 18.44 10.40
CA LYS A 218 -11.75 18.86 9.15
C LYS A 218 -10.73 19.31 8.10
N ALA A 219 -9.77 20.14 8.48
CA ALA A 219 -8.73 20.62 7.57
C ALA A 219 -7.82 19.49 7.07
N GLU A 220 -7.46 18.54 7.94
CA GLU A 220 -6.70 17.34 7.57
C GLU A 220 -7.46 16.48 6.57
N ASN A 221 -8.75 16.23 6.82
CA ASN A 221 -9.61 15.50 5.89
C ASN A 221 -9.74 16.21 4.53
N GLU A 222 -9.93 17.54 4.51
CA GLU A 222 -9.98 18.32 3.26
C GLU A 222 -8.66 18.26 2.47
N ALA A 223 -7.52 18.30 3.15
CA ALA A 223 -6.20 18.18 2.52
C ALA A 223 -5.99 16.78 1.91
N VAL A 224 -6.35 15.72 2.65
CA VAL A 224 -6.26 14.33 2.15
C VAL A 224 -7.17 14.12 0.95
N ILE A 225 -8.41 14.62 0.99
CA ILE A 225 -9.35 14.51 -0.13
C ILE A 225 -8.82 15.26 -1.37
N SER A 226 -8.26 16.46 -1.17
CA SER A 226 -7.71 17.26 -2.28
C SER A 226 -6.52 16.56 -2.94
N SER A 227 -5.60 16.00 -2.14
CA SER A 227 -4.46 15.23 -2.65
C SER A 227 -4.91 13.98 -3.40
N ALA A 228 -5.84 13.20 -2.83
CA ALA A 228 -6.36 11.99 -3.46
C ALA A 228 -7.09 12.32 -4.78
N GLN A 229 -7.78 13.46 -4.84
CA GLN A 229 -8.43 13.93 -6.08
C GLN A 229 -7.40 14.29 -7.15
N GLU A 230 -6.30 14.97 -6.79
CA GLU A 230 -5.21 15.30 -7.71
C GLU A 230 -4.55 14.04 -8.30
N ASP A 231 -4.28 13.04 -7.46
CA ASP A 231 -3.68 11.77 -7.91
C ASP A 231 -4.63 10.98 -8.83
N ALA A 232 -5.93 10.96 -8.50
CA ALA A 232 -6.94 10.36 -9.37
C ALA A 232 -7.02 11.06 -10.74
N GLN A 233 -6.89 12.38 -10.80
CA GLN A 233 -6.85 13.14 -12.05
C GLN A 233 -5.61 12.78 -12.88
N LYS A 234 -4.42 12.75 -12.27
CA LYS A 234 -3.17 12.36 -12.96
C LYS A 234 -3.25 10.95 -13.52
N LEU A 235 -3.78 10.00 -12.74
CA LEU A 235 -3.96 8.61 -13.20
C LEU A 235 -4.94 8.53 -14.37
N ASN A 236 -6.03 9.30 -14.33
CA ASN A 236 -7.00 9.35 -15.41
C ASN A 236 -6.41 9.96 -16.70
N GLU A 237 -5.62 11.03 -16.60
CA GLU A 237 -4.89 11.60 -17.74
C GLU A 237 -3.90 10.59 -18.34
N ARG A 238 -3.14 9.88 -17.49
CA ARG A 238 -2.23 8.82 -17.93
C ARG A 238 -2.96 7.67 -18.63
N ALA A 239 -4.12 7.26 -18.10
CA ALA A 239 -4.95 6.23 -18.70
C ALA A 239 -5.47 6.64 -20.10
N ASN A 240 -5.96 7.88 -20.23
CA ASN A 240 -6.43 8.42 -21.50
C ASN A 240 -5.31 8.49 -22.55
N ASN A 241 -4.12 8.96 -22.16
CA ASN A 241 -2.97 9.01 -23.06
C ASN A 241 -2.57 7.59 -23.52
N GLY A 242 -2.52 6.63 -22.59
CA GLY A 242 -2.26 5.24 -22.93
C GLY A 242 -3.31 4.62 -23.86
N GLU A 243 -4.59 4.97 -23.69
CA GLU A 243 -5.66 4.53 -24.58
C GLU A 243 -5.49 5.08 -26.01
N ILE A 244 -5.11 6.37 -26.14
CA ILE A 244 -4.84 6.98 -27.45
C ILE A 244 -3.66 6.29 -28.15
N GLU A 245 -2.55 6.05 -27.44
CA GLU A 245 -1.39 5.34 -27.99
C GLU A 245 -1.76 3.92 -28.43
N ALA A 246 -2.53 3.20 -27.62
CA ALA A 246 -2.99 1.85 -27.93
C ALA A 246 -3.90 1.82 -29.18
N GLN A 247 -4.79 2.80 -29.33
CA GLN A 247 -5.63 2.95 -30.52
C GLN A 247 -4.80 3.29 -31.77
N SER A 248 -3.78 4.14 -31.63
CA SER A 248 -2.86 4.49 -32.72
C SER A 248 -2.09 3.25 -33.21
N LEU A 249 -1.48 2.51 -32.29
CA LEU A 249 -0.74 1.27 -32.60
C LEU A 249 -1.65 0.21 -33.25
N LYS A 250 -2.90 0.11 -32.79
CA LYS A 250 -3.88 -0.80 -33.41
C LYS A 250 -4.15 -0.43 -34.88
N SER A 251 -4.35 0.85 -35.17
CA SER A 251 -4.51 1.33 -36.55
C SER A 251 -3.28 1.04 -37.42
N GLU A 252 -2.07 1.20 -36.88
CA GLU A 252 -0.84 0.85 -37.61
C GLU A 252 -0.72 -0.66 -37.85
N PHE A 253 -1.10 -1.49 -36.88
CA PHE A 253 -1.13 -2.93 -37.05
C PHE A 253 -2.11 -3.37 -38.15
N ASP A 254 -3.31 -2.79 -38.19
CA ASP A 254 -4.29 -3.07 -39.23
C ASP A 254 -3.78 -2.68 -40.63
N LYS A 255 -3.06 -1.56 -40.76
CA LYS A 255 -2.40 -1.15 -42.02
C LYS A 255 -1.31 -2.14 -42.44
N LEU A 256 -0.42 -2.50 -41.51
CA LEU A 256 0.66 -3.46 -41.77
C LEU A 256 0.13 -4.84 -42.17
N ALA A 257 -0.99 -5.28 -41.60
CA ALA A 257 -1.63 -6.53 -41.99
C ALA A 257 -2.03 -6.52 -43.47
N VAL A 258 -2.67 -5.44 -43.93
CA VAL A 258 -3.06 -5.26 -45.34
C VAL A 258 -1.84 -5.18 -46.25
N GLU A 259 -0.81 -4.43 -45.87
CA GLU A 259 0.44 -4.33 -46.65
C GLU A 259 1.15 -5.69 -46.77
N LYS A 260 1.20 -6.47 -45.68
CA LYS A 260 1.77 -7.81 -45.67
C LYS A 260 1.01 -8.76 -46.60
N ASP A 261 -0.32 -8.70 -46.60
CA ASP A 261 -1.15 -9.50 -47.51
C ASP A 261 -0.97 -9.06 -48.98
N ALA A 262 -0.87 -7.75 -49.24
CA ALA A 262 -0.59 -7.22 -50.57
C ALA A 262 0.80 -7.66 -51.10
N ALA A 263 1.84 -7.58 -50.26
CA ALA A 263 3.18 -8.04 -50.61
C ALA A 263 3.23 -9.54 -50.89
N LEU A 264 2.50 -10.35 -50.09
CA LEU A 264 2.39 -11.79 -50.31
C LEU A 264 1.72 -12.11 -51.66
N ASN A 265 0.67 -11.38 -52.02
CA ASN A 265 0.01 -11.55 -53.33
C ASN A 265 0.95 -11.20 -54.49
N GLN A 266 1.74 -10.12 -54.36
CA GLN A 266 2.74 -9.76 -55.36
C GLN A 266 3.83 -10.84 -55.50
N TYR A 267 4.28 -11.41 -54.38
CA TYR A 267 5.24 -12.53 -54.40
C TYR A 267 4.66 -13.78 -55.08
N MET A 268 3.39 -14.11 -54.84
CA MET A 268 2.75 -15.23 -55.53
C MET A 268 2.66 -15.00 -57.06
N GLN A 269 2.35 -13.78 -57.49
CA GLN A 269 2.32 -13.43 -58.91
C GLN A 269 3.71 -13.53 -59.56
N SER A 270 4.76 -13.10 -58.86
CA SER A 270 6.13 -13.20 -59.40
C SER A 270 6.57 -14.66 -59.55
N LEU A 271 6.21 -15.54 -58.61
CA LEU A 271 6.44 -16.98 -58.73
C LEU A 271 5.74 -17.59 -59.95
N GLU A 272 4.49 -17.21 -60.22
CA GLU A 272 3.75 -17.67 -61.39
C GLU A 272 4.42 -17.19 -62.70
N ILE A 273 4.86 -15.94 -62.74
CA ILE A 273 5.60 -15.39 -63.90
C ILE A 273 6.92 -16.15 -64.10
N ILE A 274 7.68 -16.41 -63.05
CA ILE A 274 8.94 -17.17 -63.12
C ILE A 274 8.67 -18.57 -63.69
N SER A 275 7.68 -19.29 -63.17
CA SER A 275 7.33 -20.63 -63.67
C SER A 275 6.96 -20.60 -65.16
N ASN A 276 6.18 -19.60 -65.60
CA ASN A 276 5.84 -19.42 -67.00
C ASN A 276 7.06 -19.13 -67.89
N LEU A 277 8.03 -18.37 -67.39
CA LEU A 277 9.28 -18.08 -68.10
C LEU A 277 10.20 -19.30 -68.17
N GLU A 278 10.32 -20.06 -67.09
CA GLU A 278 11.08 -21.32 -67.05
C GLU A 278 10.56 -22.32 -68.08
N ASN A 279 9.24 -22.51 -68.16
CA ASN A 279 8.61 -23.40 -69.14
C ASN A 279 8.90 -22.96 -70.58
N LYS A 280 8.83 -21.65 -70.87
CA LYS A 280 9.16 -21.12 -72.21
C LYS A 280 10.64 -21.32 -72.53
N LEU A 281 11.52 -21.09 -71.56
CA LEU A 281 12.96 -21.26 -71.71
C LEU A 281 13.27 -22.72 -72.04
N GLN A 282 12.69 -23.67 -71.29
CA GLN A 282 12.85 -25.10 -71.54
C GLN A 282 12.41 -25.49 -72.96
N LEU A 283 11.25 -25.01 -73.42
CA LEU A 283 10.77 -25.26 -74.79
C LEU A 283 11.76 -24.74 -75.84
N THR A 284 12.23 -23.49 -75.68
CA THR A 284 13.20 -22.90 -76.62
C THR A 284 14.55 -23.62 -76.60
N GLU A 285 14.95 -24.16 -75.46
CA GLU A 285 16.17 -24.94 -75.31
C GLU A 285 16.06 -26.30 -76.02
N GLU A 286 14.91 -26.98 -75.90
CA GLU A 286 14.63 -28.23 -76.61
C GLU A 286 14.60 -28.03 -78.13
N ASP A 287 14.00 -26.94 -78.62
CA ASP A 287 14.02 -26.59 -80.04
C ASP A 287 15.46 -26.36 -80.54
N ALA A 288 16.25 -25.55 -79.81
CA ALA A 288 17.65 -25.28 -80.14
C ALA A 288 18.49 -26.57 -80.16
N ARG A 289 18.24 -27.48 -79.21
CA ARG A 289 18.86 -28.81 -79.16
C ARG A 289 18.51 -29.63 -80.41
N GLY A 290 17.24 -29.66 -80.81
CA GLY A 290 16.80 -30.35 -82.02
C GLY A 290 17.32 -29.73 -83.33
N PHE A 291 17.53 -28.42 -83.38
CA PHE A 291 18.22 -27.78 -84.50
C PHE A 291 19.71 -28.18 -84.55
N LYS A 292 20.38 -28.22 -83.40
CA LYS A 292 21.78 -28.63 -83.30
C LYS A 292 21.99 -30.07 -83.75
N GLU A 293 21.18 -31.01 -83.29
CA GLU A 293 21.27 -32.43 -83.71
C GLU A 293 21.07 -32.59 -85.22
N ARG A 294 20.14 -31.83 -85.82
CA ARG A 294 19.96 -31.82 -87.28
C ARG A 294 21.16 -31.24 -88.01
N ALA A 295 21.77 -30.18 -87.49
CA ALA A 295 22.98 -29.61 -88.06
C ALA A 295 24.15 -30.60 -88.01
N GLU A 296 24.39 -31.25 -86.86
CA GLU A 296 25.42 -32.28 -86.69
C GLU A 296 25.21 -33.46 -87.65
N LYS A 297 23.95 -33.92 -87.80
CA LYS A 297 23.60 -34.97 -88.76
C LYS A 297 23.92 -34.54 -90.20
N ALA A 298 23.48 -33.35 -90.61
CA ALA A 298 23.73 -32.82 -91.95
C ALA A 298 25.23 -32.63 -92.21
N GLU A 299 26.00 -32.16 -91.23
CA GLU A 299 27.47 -32.05 -91.31
C GLU A 299 28.12 -33.43 -91.52
N SER A 300 27.69 -34.45 -90.77
CA SER A 300 28.20 -35.82 -90.94
C SER A 300 27.88 -36.40 -92.32
N GLU A 301 26.68 -36.14 -92.86
CA GLU A 301 26.28 -36.56 -94.21
C GLU A 301 27.10 -35.85 -95.28
N VAL A 302 27.30 -34.53 -95.16
CA VAL A 302 28.15 -33.74 -96.07
C VAL A 302 29.59 -34.26 -96.04
N GLU A 303 30.13 -34.60 -94.88
CA GLU A 303 31.48 -35.13 -94.74
C GLU A 303 31.63 -36.51 -95.42
N ILE A 304 30.66 -37.41 -95.24
CA ILE A 304 30.62 -38.70 -95.95
C ILE A 304 30.58 -38.49 -97.47
N LEU A 305 29.72 -37.58 -97.94
CA LEU A 305 29.61 -37.25 -99.36
C LEU A 305 30.93 -36.68 -99.90
N ARG A 306 31.59 -35.78 -99.16
CA ARG A 306 32.93 -35.26 -99.52
C ARG A 306 33.95 -36.39 -99.67
N GLN A 307 34.03 -37.30 -98.70
CA GLN A 307 34.94 -38.44 -98.77
C GLN A 307 34.64 -39.37 -99.96
N THR A 308 33.37 -39.55 -100.31
CA THR A 308 32.94 -40.38 -101.44
C THR A 308 33.34 -39.74 -102.78
N ILE A 309 33.13 -38.43 -102.93
CA ILE A 309 33.55 -37.67 -104.11
C ILE A 309 35.07 -37.77 -104.28
N SER A 310 35.85 -37.54 -103.20
CA SER A 310 37.31 -37.65 -103.24
C SER A 310 37.82 -39.04 -103.64
N LYS A 311 37.09 -40.11 -103.30
CA LYS A 311 37.41 -41.48 -103.75
C LYS A 311 37.06 -41.71 -105.21
N SER A 312 35.98 -41.09 -105.71
CA SER A 312 35.54 -41.21 -107.11
C SER A 312 36.32 -40.34 -108.11
N SER A 313 37.04 -39.31 -107.64
CA SER A 313 37.79 -38.37 -108.49
C SER A 313 39.27 -38.75 -108.72
N GLY A 314 39.67 -40.00 -108.51
CA GLY A 314 41.04 -40.46 -108.70
C GLY A 314 41.27 -41.20 -110.03
N THR A 315 41.50 -40.48 -111.14
CA THR A 315 42.53 -40.69 -112.21
C THR A 315 42.31 -39.67 -113.37
N PRO A 316 43.36 -39.34 -114.18
CA PRO A 316 43.71 -37.95 -114.50
C PRO A 316 43.41 -37.49 -115.94
N GLU A 317 43.18 -36.17 -116.12
CA GLU A 317 43.30 -35.34 -117.34
C GLU A 317 42.58 -34.01 -117.03
N GLU A 318 42.88 -32.83 -117.57
CA GLU A 318 43.95 -32.19 -118.32
C GLU A 318 43.62 -30.68 -118.25
N ASN A 319 44.56 -29.81 -118.61
CA ASN A 319 44.37 -28.37 -118.69
C ASN A 319 43.11 -27.97 -119.48
N SER A 320 42.35 -26.99 -118.98
CA SER A 320 41.90 -25.90 -119.85
C SER A 320 41.65 -24.63 -119.06
N GLN A 321 42.41 -23.61 -119.43
CA GLN A 321 42.06 -22.21 -119.19
C GLN A 321 40.67 -21.94 -119.77
N HIS A 322 39.78 -21.35 -119.00
CA HIS A 322 38.77 -20.43 -119.54
C HIS A 322 38.44 -19.35 -118.51
N SER A 323 38.74 -18.13 -118.93
CA SER A 323 38.26 -16.86 -118.42
C SER A 323 36.74 -16.87 -118.28
N ALA A 324 36.23 -16.56 -117.09
CA ALA A 324 34.91 -15.99 -116.89
C ALA A 324 34.93 -15.10 -115.64
N ALA A 325 34.66 -13.83 -115.87
CA ALA A 325 34.45 -12.82 -114.84
C ALA A 325 33.40 -13.30 -113.82
N ASN A 326 33.65 -13.07 -112.54
CA ASN A 326 32.58 -12.99 -111.55
C ASN A 326 32.89 -11.92 -110.50
N SER A 327 31.89 -11.06 -110.34
CA SER A 327 31.83 -9.89 -109.50
C SER A 327 32.22 -10.18 -108.05
N CYS A 328 33.12 -9.36 -107.52
CA CYS A 328 33.27 -9.13 -106.10
C CYS A 328 31.96 -8.54 -105.56
N ALA A 329 31.06 -9.39 -105.07
CA ALA A 329 29.95 -9.01 -104.23
C ALA A 329 30.37 -9.27 -102.78
N THR A 330 30.91 -8.24 -102.16
CA THR A 330 31.09 -8.13 -100.72
C THR A 330 29.71 -8.29 -100.07
N VAL A 331 29.44 -9.44 -99.46
CA VAL A 331 28.28 -9.60 -98.57
C VAL A 331 28.57 -8.80 -97.30
N PRO A 332 27.74 -7.82 -96.89
CA PRO A 332 28.01 -7.02 -95.71
C PRO A 332 27.84 -7.86 -94.45
N ASN A 333 28.89 -7.93 -93.65
CA ASN A 333 29.00 -8.57 -92.34
C ASN A 333 28.16 -7.86 -91.24
N VAL A 334 27.03 -7.25 -91.62
CA VAL A 334 26.24 -6.31 -90.78
C VAL A 334 25.14 -7.04 -90.01
N GLN A 335 24.67 -8.21 -90.46
CA GLN A 335 23.60 -8.94 -89.76
C GLN A 335 24.08 -9.72 -88.52
N ILE A 336 25.33 -10.18 -88.48
CA ILE A 336 25.85 -10.92 -87.31
C ILE A 336 26.21 -9.97 -86.16
N PHE A 337 26.76 -8.79 -86.46
CA PHE A 337 27.07 -7.78 -85.44
C PHE A 337 25.82 -7.09 -84.87
N THR A 338 24.75 -6.94 -85.66
CA THR A 338 23.51 -6.33 -85.16
C THR A 338 22.74 -7.26 -84.21
N MET A 339 22.80 -8.59 -84.38
CA MET A 339 22.20 -9.53 -83.42
C MET A 339 22.96 -9.63 -82.08
N LEU A 340 24.29 -9.46 -82.09
CA LEU A 340 25.07 -9.42 -80.85
C LEU A 340 24.91 -8.10 -80.08
N ALA A 341 24.72 -6.98 -80.78
CA ALA A 341 24.49 -5.67 -80.15
C ALA A 341 23.09 -5.53 -79.51
N THR A 342 22.06 -6.17 -80.08
CA THR A 342 20.71 -6.17 -79.50
C THR A 342 20.59 -7.06 -78.27
N ALA A 343 21.38 -8.15 -78.18
CA ALA A 343 21.44 -9.00 -76.99
C ALA A 343 22.07 -8.28 -75.77
N ALA A 344 23.08 -7.43 -76.00
CA ALA A 344 23.76 -6.69 -74.92
C ALA A 344 22.95 -5.50 -74.35
N LEU A 345 22.03 -4.92 -75.13
CA LEU A 345 21.17 -3.83 -74.67
C LEU A 345 19.99 -4.31 -73.81
N LEU A 346 19.58 -5.58 -73.94
CA LEU A 346 18.50 -6.16 -73.12
C LEU A 346 18.99 -6.66 -71.74
N SER A 347 20.28 -6.94 -71.55
CA SER A 347 20.83 -7.37 -70.26
C SER A 347 21.21 -6.22 -69.32
N GLY A 348 21.15 -4.96 -69.76
CA GLY A 348 21.72 -3.81 -69.05
C GLY A 348 20.74 -2.88 -68.32
N VAL A 349 19.42 -3.14 -68.32
CA VAL A 349 18.40 -2.18 -67.82
C VAL A 349 17.93 -2.44 -66.38
N VAL A 350 18.48 -3.42 -65.66
CA VAL A 350 18.00 -3.80 -64.29
C VAL A 350 18.85 -3.21 -63.14
N THR A 351 19.30 -1.96 -63.24
CA THR A 351 19.83 -1.26 -62.04
C THR A 351 19.32 0.18 -61.97
N SER A 352 18.08 0.34 -61.52
CA SER A 352 17.65 1.61 -60.93
C SER A 352 16.57 1.35 -59.87
N SER A 353 16.74 2.04 -58.75
CA SER A 353 15.80 2.23 -57.64
C SER A 353 15.86 1.21 -56.49
N ALA A 354 16.73 1.52 -55.53
CA ALA A 354 16.46 1.36 -54.10
C ALA A 354 16.71 2.71 -53.42
#